data_AF-A0A4Y7JRJ4-F1
#
_entry.id   AF-A0A4Y7JRJ4-F1
#
_cell.length_a   1.000
_cell.length_b   1.000
_cell.length_c   1.000
_cell.angle_alpha   90.00
_cell.angle_beta   90.00
_cell.angle_gamma   90.00
#
_symmetry.space_group_name_H-M   'P 1'
#
loop_
_entity.id
_entity.type
_entity.pdbx_description
1 polymer ?
#
loop_
_entity_poly.entity_id
_entity_poly.type
_entity_poly.pdbx_seq_one_letter_code
_entity_poly.pdbx_strand_id
1 'polypeptide(L)'
;MISKFIACVLMTLLVVLKPAMSVAPSCDTVITSFAPCLSYLKNFDPVPSTGCCDNVRALDQQLPEKQDRISVCQCIKLAVPIIGTVNNTRVGDVANNCGWTLYKFPLISPDMNCDSVQ
;
A
#
# COMPACT_ATOMS: atom_id res chain seq x y z
N MET A 1 -43.04 19.14 -22.66
CA MET A 1 -42.52 17.79 -22.34
C MET A 1 -40.98 17.70 -22.37
N ILE A 2 -40.28 18.49 -23.20
CA ILE A 2 -38.80 18.55 -23.29
C ILE A 2 -38.11 19.02 -21.99
N SER A 3 -38.75 19.95 -21.24
CA SER A 3 -38.17 20.54 -20.02
C SER A 3 -37.98 19.56 -18.85
N LYS A 4 -38.78 18.49 -18.75
CA LYS A 4 -38.69 17.50 -17.67
C LYS A 4 -37.57 16.47 -17.91
N PHE A 5 -37.27 16.19 -19.19
CA PHE A 5 -36.22 15.24 -19.57
C PHE A 5 -34.82 15.81 -19.32
N ILE A 6 -34.62 17.09 -19.62
CA ILE A 6 -33.34 17.78 -19.44
C ILE A 6 -32.98 17.89 -17.94
N ALA A 7 -33.96 18.13 -17.08
CA ALA A 7 -33.75 18.20 -15.63
C ALA A 7 -33.33 16.85 -15.01
N CYS A 8 -33.90 15.73 -15.48
CA CYS A 8 -33.51 14.39 -15.00
C CYS A 8 -32.10 14.00 -15.45
N VAL A 9 -31.73 14.30 -16.71
CA VAL A 9 -30.40 13.94 -17.24
C VAL A 9 -29.29 14.78 -16.60
N LEU A 10 -29.57 16.05 -16.28
CA LEU A 10 -28.61 16.92 -15.56
C LEU A 10 -28.43 16.52 -14.08
N MET A 11 -29.48 16.01 -13.41
CA MET A 11 -29.36 15.51 -12.04
C MET A 11 -28.59 14.19 -11.93
N THR A 12 -28.64 13.33 -12.95
CA THR A 12 -27.88 12.06 -12.97
C THR A 12 -26.39 12.25 -13.30
N LEU A 13 -25.99 13.38 -13.89
CA LEU A 13 -24.59 13.64 -14.28
C LEU A 13 -23.72 14.19 -13.13
N LEU A 14 -24.32 14.48 -11.97
CA LEU A 14 -23.62 14.99 -10.77
C LEU A 14 -23.14 13.89 -9.81
N VAL A 15 -23.28 12.62 -10.21
CA VAL A 15 -22.86 11.42 -9.46
C VAL A 15 -21.82 10.76 -10.38
N VAL A 16 -20.49 10.86 -10.27
CA VAL A 16 -19.59 10.78 -9.12
C VAL A 16 -18.23 11.36 -9.57
N LEU A 17 -18.00 12.67 -9.49
CA LEU A 17 -16.61 13.14 -9.34
C LEU A 17 -16.30 13.07 -7.85
N LYS A 18 -15.85 11.91 -7.38
CA LYS A 18 -15.06 11.90 -6.15
C LYS A 18 -13.79 12.68 -6.49
N PRO A 19 -13.47 13.81 -5.82
CA PRO A 19 -12.09 14.17 -5.72
C PRO A 19 -11.49 13.08 -4.84
N ALA A 20 -11.01 11.99 -5.43
CA ALA A 20 -9.99 11.20 -4.79
C ALA A 20 -8.74 12.09 -4.81
N MET A 21 -8.69 13.08 -3.91
CA MET A 21 -7.42 13.59 -3.43
C MET A 21 -6.86 12.50 -2.51
N SER A 22 -6.56 11.32 -3.09
CA SER A 22 -5.67 10.36 -2.45
C SER A 22 -4.32 11.04 -2.48
N VAL A 23 -3.98 11.66 -1.36
CA VAL A 23 -2.62 12.10 -1.13
C VAL A 23 -1.85 10.82 -0.83
N ALA A 24 -0.97 10.43 -1.76
CA ALA A 24 -0.08 9.29 -1.54
C ALA A 24 0.60 9.43 -0.16
N PRO A 25 0.71 8.33 0.61
CA PRO A 25 1.32 8.39 1.92
C PRO A 25 2.77 8.89 1.83
N SER A 26 3.17 9.73 2.79
CA SER A 26 4.54 10.20 2.89
C SER A 26 5.51 9.04 3.13
N CYS A 27 6.76 9.15 2.68
CA CYS A 27 7.74 8.08 2.92
C CYS A 27 7.95 7.83 4.43
N ASP A 28 7.95 8.86 5.28
CA ASP A 28 8.01 8.68 6.73
C ASP A 28 6.84 7.83 7.25
N THR A 29 5.62 8.07 6.78
CA THR A 29 4.45 7.24 7.09
C THR A 29 4.66 5.80 6.62
N VAL A 30 5.16 5.59 5.40
CA VAL A 30 5.45 4.25 4.87
C VAL A 30 6.44 3.52 5.77
N ILE A 31 7.58 4.13 6.07
CA ILE A 31 8.65 3.49 6.84
C ILE A 31 8.21 3.19 8.28
N THR A 32 7.50 4.11 8.92
CA THR A 32 7.00 3.92 10.28
C THR A 32 5.92 2.83 10.35
N SER A 33 5.09 2.67 9.31
CA SER A 33 4.13 1.57 9.21
C SER A 33 4.80 0.19 9.16
N PHE A 34 5.96 0.06 8.50
CA PHE A 34 6.70 -1.20 8.39
C PHE A 34 7.70 -1.46 9.52
N ALA A 35 8.08 -0.44 10.30
CA ALA A 35 9.02 -0.58 11.41
C ALA A 35 8.71 -1.76 12.38
N PRO A 36 7.46 -1.97 12.85
CA PRO A 36 7.14 -3.10 13.73
C PRO A 36 7.23 -4.48 13.06
N CYS A 37 7.37 -4.53 11.73
CA CYS A 37 7.54 -5.77 10.98
C CYS A 37 9.01 -6.23 10.91
N LEU A 38 9.98 -5.36 11.18
CA LEU A 38 11.39 -5.63 10.89
C LEU A 38 11.93 -6.88 11.60
N SER A 39 11.54 -7.12 12.86
CA SER A 39 11.97 -8.33 13.59
C SER A 39 11.49 -9.61 12.91
N TYR A 40 10.24 -9.63 12.46
CA TYR A 40 9.71 -10.72 11.64
C TYR A 40 10.41 -10.77 10.28
N LEU A 41 10.52 -9.66 9.55
CA LEU A 41 11.15 -9.66 8.22
C LEU A 41 12.62 -10.11 8.23
N LYS A 42 13.31 -10.01 9.37
CA LYS A 42 14.71 -10.39 9.56
C LYS A 42 14.94 -11.75 10.24
N ASN A 43 13.90 -12.57 10.40
CA ASN A 43 13.98 -13.89 11.05
C ASN A 43 14.22 -13.86 12.57
N PHE A 44 14.01 -12.73 13.25
CA PHE A 44 14.11 -12.67 14.72
C PHE A 44 12.85 -13.20 15.41
N ASP A 45 11.67 -12.82 14.91
CA ASP A 45 10.40 -13.28 15.48
C ASP A 45 9.70 -14.29 14.56
N PRO A 46 9.03 -15.34 15.08
CA PRO A 46 8.40 -16.38 14.27
C PRO A 46 7.12 -15.90 13.57
N VAL A 47 6.44 -14.89 14.12
CA VAL A 47 5.18 -14.34 13.59
C VAL A 47 5.22 -12.82 13.56
N PRO A 48 4.46 -12.14 12.67
CA PRO A 48 4.34 -10.70 12.70
C PRO A 48 3.71 -10.23 14.02
N SER A 49 4.16 -9.10 14.54
CA SER A 49 3.49 -8.46 15.68
C SER A 49 2.10 -7.94 15.28
N THR A 50 1.20 -7.79 16.25
CA THR A 50 -0.12 -7.16 16.00
C THR A 50 0.04 -5.77 15.38
N GLY A 51 0.99 -4.97 15.89
CA GLY A 51 1.29 -3.65 15.32
C GLY A 51 1.80 -3.69 13.88
N CYS A 52 2.56 -4.72 13.49
CA CYS A 52 2.92 -4.95 12.09
C CYS A 52 1.68 -5.19 11.23
N CYS A 53 0.82 -6.12 11.65
CA CYS A 53 -0.38 -6.46 10.88
C CYS A 53 -1.34 -5.28 10.72
N ASP A 54 -1.58 -4.53 11.80
CA ASP A 54 -2.54 -3.43 11.82
C ASP A 54 -2.04 -2.25 10.97
N ASN A 55 -0.76 -1.87 11.11
CA ASN A 55 -0.18 -0.75 10.37
C ASN A 55 -0.08 -1.04 8.87
N VAL A 56 0.37 -2.24 8.49
CA VAL A 56 0.49 -2.62 7.08
C VAL A 56 -0.90 -2.72 6.44
N ARG A 57 -1.91 -3.22 7.16
CA ARG A 57 -3.30 -3.22 6.69
C ARG A 57 -3.85 -1.82 6.49
N ALA A 58 -3.64 -0.93 7.45
CA ALA A 58 -4.08 0.45 7.36
C ALA A 58 -3.41 1.17 6.17
N LEU A 59 -2.11 0.93 5.95
CA LEU A 59 -1.39 1.48 4.79
C LEU A 59 -1.97 0.93 3.48
N ASP A 60 -2.17 -0.39 3.36
CA ASP A 60 -2.68 -1.02 2.14
C ASP A 60 -4.07 -0.50 1.72
N GLN A 61 -4.95 -0.27 2.70
CA GLN A 61 -6.28 0.32 2.46
C GLN A 61 -6.23 1.74 1.87
N GLN A 62 -5.09 2.43 1.97
CA GLN A 62 -4.87 3.75 1.39
C GLN A 62 -4.31 3.70 -0.03
N LEU A 63 -4.07 2.52 -0.60
CA LEU A 63 -3.41 2.36 -1.92
C LEU A 63 -4.32 1.76 -3.00
N PRO A 64 -5.56 2.25 -3.21
CA PRO A 64 -6.43 1.74 -4.27
C PRO A 64 -5.86 2.04 -5.67
N GLU A 65 -5.13 3.15 -5.81
CA GLU A 65 -4.54 3.56 -7.08
C GLU A 65 -3.15 2.96 -7.28
N LYS A 66 -2.84 2.51 -8.51
CA LYS A 66 -1.53 1.97 -8.87
C LYS A 66 -0.41 2.97 -8.58
N GLN A 67 -0.67 4.25 -8.80
CA GLN A 67 0.29 5.31 -8.57
C GLN A 67 0.70 5.40 -7.09
N ASP A 68 -0.23 5.23 -6.16
CA ASP A 68 0.05 5.23 -4.72
C ASP A 68 0.92 4.03 -4.34
N ARG A 69 0.65 2.86 -4.92
CA ARG A 69 1.48 1.65 -4.71
C ARG A 69 2.90 1.83 -5.25
N ILE A 70 3.06 2.48 -6.39
CA ILE A 70 4.38 2.85 -6.95
C ILE A 70 5.12 3.78 -5.99
N SER A 71 4.45 4.82 -5.46
CA SER A 71 5.06 5.75 -4.50
C SER A 71 5.50 5.04 -3.22
N VAL A 72 4.69 4.14 -2.66
CA VAL A 72 5.06 3.31 -1.51
C VAL A 72 6.28 2.44 -1.83
N CYS A 73 6.30 1.78 -2.99
CA CYS A 73 7.44 0.99 -3.43
C CYS A 73 8.73 1.82 -3.51
N GLN A 74 8.65 3.04 -4.06
CA GLN A 74 9.80 3.95 -4.14
C GLN A 74 10.31 4.34 -2.76
N CYS A 75 9.42 4.62 -1.81
CA CYS A 75 9.81 4.88 -0.42
C CYS A 75 10.51 3.67 0.21
N ILE A 76 9.98 2.45 0.03
CA ILE A 76 10.61 1.22 0.54
C ILE A 76 12.00 1.06 -0.07
N LYS A 77 12.15 1.23 -1.38
CA LYS A 77 13.44 1.15 -2.09
C LYS A 77 14.49 2.07 -1.50
N LEU A 78 14.12 3.32 -1.19
CA LEU A 78 15.02 4.30 -0.56
C LEU A 78 15.41 3.93 0.87
N ALA A 79 14.56 3.19 1.59
CA ALA A 79 14.85 2.76 2.95
C ALA A 79 15.69 1.48 3.02
N VAL A 80 15.70 0.62 1.99
CA VAL A 80 16.45 -0.65 1.98
C VAL A 80 17.92 -0.48 2.42
N PRO A 81 18.68 0.52 1.93
CA PRO A 81 20.08 0.71 2.35
C PRO A 81 20.25 1.01 3.85
N ILE A 82 19.21 1.56 4.49
CA ILE A 82 19.22 1.96 5.90
C ILE A 82 18.77 0.79 6.79
N ILE A 83 17.70 0.10 6.39
CA ILE A 83 17.13 -1.02 7.17
C ILE A 83 17.92 -2.31 6.98
N GLY A 84 18.71 -2.44 5.91
CA GLY A 84 19.44 -3.64 5.54
C GLY A 84 18.57 -4.73 4.94
N THR A 85 19.16 -5.91 4.70
CA THR A 85 18.49 -7.01 4.01
C THR A 85 17.33 -7.60 4.84
N VAL A 86 16.22 -7.90 4.17
CA VAL A 86 15.07 -8.63 4.71
C VAL A 86 14.90 -9.97 4.00
N ASN A 87 14.19 -10.91 4.63
CA ASN A 87 13.84 -12.19 4.03
C ASN A 87 12.61 -12.02 3.12
N ASN A 88 12.82 -12.04 1.81
CA ASN A 88 11.76 -11.86 0.82
C ASN A 88 10.66 -12.94 0.86
N THR A 89 10.96 -14.16 1.28
CA THR A 89 9.93 -15.18 1.53
C THR A 89 8.97 -14.69 2.61
N ARG A 90 9.52 -14.18 3.72
CA ARG A 90 8.71 -13.65 4.83
C ARG A 90 7.96 -12.38 4.45
N VAL A 91 8.53 -11.51 3.61
CA VAL A 91 7.80 -10.36 3.05
C VAL A 91 6.53 -10.82 2.35
N GLY A 92 6.63 -11.84 1.49
CA GLY A 92 5.48 -12.43 0.80
C GLY A 92 4.46 -13.08 1.73
N ASP A 93 4.89 -13.54 2.90
CA ASP A 93 4.05 -14.23 3.88
C ASP A 93 3.38 -13.29 4.91
N VAL A 94 3.70 -11.98 4.95
CA VAL A 94 3.13 -11.04 5.93
C VAL A 94 1.60 -11.04 5.87
N ALA A 95 1.03 -10.89 4.66
CA ALA A 95 -0.43 -10.81 4.49
C ALA A 95 -1.11 -12.08 5.02
N ASN A 96 -0.62 -13.24 4.57
CA ASN A 96 -1.15 -14.55 4.95
C ASN A 96 -1.08 -14.77 6.46
N ASN A 97 0.06 -14.45 7.07
CA ASN A 97 0.27 -14.58 8.52
C ASN A 97 -0.52 -13.56 9.34
N CYS A 98 -0.93 -12.44 8.75
CA CYS A 98 -1.82 -11.46 9.35
C CYS A 98 -3.31 -11.73 9.04
N GLY A 99 -3.63 -12.74 8.22
CA GLY A 99 -5.00 -13.17 7.91
C GLY A 99 -5.72 -12.36 6.83
N TRP A 100 -4.99 -11.79 5.86
CA TRP A 100 -5.58 -11.02 4.75
C TRP A 100 -4.70 -11.07 3.50
N THR A 101 -5.19 -10.55 2.37
CA THR A 101 -4.45 -10.50 1.10
C THR A 101 -3.96 -9.08 0.82
N LEU A 102 -2.68 -8.94 0.49
CA LEU A 102 -2.03 -7.69 0.08
C LEU A 102 -1.94 -7.57 -1.44
N TYR A 103 -1.76 -6.34 -1.94
CA TYR A 103 -1.24 -6.15 -3.30
C TYR A 103 0.14 -6.78 -3.47
N LYS A 104 0.44 -7.24 -4.68
CA LYS A 104 1.74 -7.86 -4.97
C LYS A 104 2.82 -6.79 -5.13
N PHE A 105 3.80 -6.83 -4.23
CA PHE A 105 5.02 -6.05 -4.33
C PHE A 105 6.16 -6.88 -4.93
N PRO A 106 7.11 -6.25 -5.64
CA PRO A 106 8.33 -6.91 -6.09
C PRO A 106 9.21 -7.28 -4.89
N LEU A 107 10.23 -8.11 -5.15
CA LEU A 107 11.25 -8.43 -4.15
C LEU A 107 11.87 -7.15 -3.59
N ILE A 108 12.01 -7.07 -2.27
CA ILE A 108 12.62 -5.97 -1.57
C ILE A 108 14.13 -6.07 -1.75
N SER A 109 14.67 -5.11 -2.49
CA SER A 109 16.10 -4.94 -2.73
C SER A 109 16.40 -3.48 -3.11
N PRO A 110 17.67 -3.02 -3.01
CA PRO A 110 18.06 -1.68 -3.42
C PRO A 110 17.80 -1.39 -4.91
N ASP A 111 17.72 -2.44 -5.73
CA ASP A 111 17.53 -2.44 -7.17
C ASP A 111 16.09 -2.80 -7.60
N MET A 112 15.15 -2.98 -6.66
CA MET A 112 13.78 -3.38 -6.94
C MET A 112 13.09 -2.48 -7.99
N ASN A 113 12.34 -3.09 -8.91
CA ASN A 113 11.62 -2.40 -9.97
C ASN A 113 10.16 -2.08 -9.56
N CYS A 114 9.91 -0.81 -9.22
CA CYS A 114 8.59 -0.36 -8.77
C CYS A 114 7.54 -0.25 -9.87
N ASP A 115 7.91 -0.28 -11.15
CA ASP A 115 6.95 -0.22 -12.25
C ASP A 115 6.13 -1.51 -12.40
N SER A 116 6.63 -2.59 -11.79
CA SER A 116 6.02 -3.93 -11.80
C SER A 116 4.97 -4.15 -10.70
N VAL A 117 4.78 -3.17 -9.82
CA VAL A 117 3.77 -3.22 -8.74
C VAL A 117 2.37 -3.33 -9.36
N GLN A 118 1.55 -4.26 -8.82
CA GLN A 118 0.20 -4.55 -9.32
C GLN A 118 -0.86 -3.81 -8.54
#